data_AF-A0A2E8H6L1-F1
#
_entry.id   AF-A0A2E8H6L1-F1
#
_cell.length_a   1.000
_cell.length_b   1.000
_cell.length_c   1.000
_cell.angle_alpha   90.00
_cell.angle_beta   90.00
_cell.angle_gamma   90.00
#
_symmetry.space_group_name_H-M   'P 1'
#
loop_
_entity.id
_entity.type
_entity.pdbx_description
1 polymer ?
#
loop_
_entity_poly.entity_id
_entity_poly.type
_entity_poly.pdbx_seq_one_letter_code
_entity_poly.pdbx_strand_id
1 'polypeptide(L)'
;MPPLTTVAGSSSAKPVWPPQLGALASELGVTPGQLALAWLMRLPGGVVPLVGTANAEHITEAAAAADLDLDRDDWYELMVIGRGRPMPWGQQPFAYLKER
;
A
#
# COMPACT_ATOMS: atom_id res chain seq x y z
N MET A 1 7.21 28.12 30.74
CA MET A 1 7.15 27.49 29.41
C MET A 1 8.04 26.26 29.46
N PRO A 2 7.50 25.03 29.41
CA PRO A 2 8.33 23.83 29.41
C PRO A 2 9.07 23.69 28.06
N PRO A 3 10.28 23.07 28.04
CA PRO A 3 11.02 22.87 26.80
C PRO A 3 10.28 21.88 25.89
N LEU A 4 10.33 22.13 24.59
CA LEU A 4 9.82 21.19 23.58
C LEU A 4 10.62 19.90 23.69
N THR A 5 9.98 18.82 24.11
CA THR A 5 10.56 17.48 24.08
C THR A 5 10.89 17.13 22.63
N THR A 6 12.18 17.02 22.32
CA THR A 6 12.66 16.40 21.08
C THR A 6 12.11 14.98 21.01
N VAL A 7 11.21 14.73 20.07
CA VAL A 7 10.86 13.36 19.69
C VAL A 7 12.07 12.80 18.96
N ALA A 8 12.83 11.95 19.66
CA ALA A 8 13.91 11.18 19.06
C ALA A 8 13.35 10.38 17.87
N GLY A 9 14.05 10.44 16.73
CA GLY A 9 13.62 9.84 15.47
C GLY A 9 13.20 8.39 15.67
N SER A 10 11.96 8.08 15.28
CA SER A 10 11.44 6.71 15.29
C SER A 10 12.27 5.85 14.35
N SER A 11 12.93 4.83 14.89
CA SER A 11 13.62 3.80 14.12
C SER A 11 12.68 3.27 13.02
N SER A 12 13.10 3.38 11.76
CA SER A 12 12.37 2.85 10.62
C SER A 12 12.45 1.33 10.62
N ALA A 13 11.51 0.67 11.31
CA ALA A 13 11.33 -0.76 11.18
C ALA A 13 10.92 -1.07 9.73
N LYS A 14 11.59 -2.04 9.09
CA LYS A 14 11.26 -2.46 7.73
C LYS A 14 9.84 -3.03 7.74
N PRO A 15 8.90 -2.51 6.93
CA PRO A 15 7.54 -3.02 6.91
C PRO A 15 7.53 -4.48 6.47
N VAL A 16 6.78 -5.31 7.20
CA VAL A 16 6.55 -6.71 6.85
C VAL A 16 5.29 -6.78 6.02
N TRP A 17 5.44 -7.08 4.73
CA TRP A 17 4.34 -7.19 3.79
C TRP A 17 3.83 -8.63 3.71
N PRO A 18 2.52 -8.84 3.52
CA PRO A 18 2.01 -10.17 3.18
C PRO A 18 2.60 -10.60 1.82
N PRO A 19 2.93 -11.89 1.64
CA PRO A 19 3.61 -12.38 0.44
C PRO A 19 2.81 -12.11 -0.85
N GLN A 20 1.48 -12.09 -0.77
CA GLN A 20 0.58 -11.79 -1.89
C GLN A 20 0.72 -10.34 -2.37
N LEU A 21 0.94 -9.39 -1.46
CA LEU A 21 1.21 -7.99 -1.85
C LEU A 21 2.54 -7.89 -2.59
N GLY A 22 3.55 -8.62 -2.13
CA GLY A 22 4.86 -8.69 -2.78
C GLY A 22 4.80 -9.28 -4.19
N ALA A 23 4.01 -10.34 -4.38
CA ALA A 23 3.78 -10.94 -5.69
C ALA A 23 3.09 -9.95 -6.65
N LEU A 24 1.97 -9.36 -6.24
CA LEU A 24 1.23 -8.40 -7.06
C LEU A 24 2.06 -7.15 -7.39
N ALA A 25 2.82 -6.63 -6.42
CA ALA A 25 3.73 -5.50 -6.65
C ALA A 25 4.81 -5.86 -7.69
N SER A 26 5.34 -7.08 -7.64
CA SER A 26 6.35 -7.55 -8.60
C SER A 26 5.78 -7.68 -10.01
N GLU A 27 4.55 -8.18 -10.15
CA GLU A 27 3.84 -8.27 -11.43
C GLU A 27 3.58 -6.90 -12.06
N LEU A 28 3.26 -5.91 -11.22
CA LEU A 28 3.02 -4.54 -11.63
C LEU A 28 4.30 -3.71 -11.79
N GLY A 29 5.47 -4.27 -11.44
CA GLY A 29 6.76 -3.58 -11.52
C GLY A 29 6.91 -2.41 -10.53
N VAL A 30 6.20 -2.46 -9.41
CA VAL A 30 6.19 -1.41 -8.37
C VAL A 30 6.65 -1.97 -7.02
N THR A 31 6.93 -1.09 -6.05
CA THR A 31 7.21 -1.56 -4.70
C THR A 31 5.92 -1.88 -3.94
N PRO A 32 5.95 -2.76 -2.92
CA PRO A 32 4.80 -3.01 -2.06
C PRO A 32 4.28 -1.75 -1.35
N GLY A 33 5.20 -0.84 -0.98
CA GLY A 33 4.84 0.43 -0.35
C GLY A 33 4.09 1.36 -1.30
N GLN A 34 4.54 1.46 -2.55
CA GLN A 34 3.85 2.20 -3.59
C GLN A 34 2.46 1.65 -3.84
N LEU A 35 2.35 0.33 -4.01
CA LEU A 35 1.07 -0.32 -4.28
C LEU A 35 0.06 -0.10 -3.15
N ALA A 36 0.52 -0.20 -1.90
CA ALA A 36 -0.33 0.05 -0.73
C ALA A 36 -0.80 1.52 -0.65
N LEU A 37 0.08 2.49 -0.90
CA LEU A 37 -0.26 3.91 -0.90
C LEU A 37 -1.24 4.27 -2.03
N ALA A 38 -0.97 3.76 -3.25
CA ALA A 38 -1.84 3.95 -4.40
C ALA A 38 -3.26 3.43 -4.13
N TRP A 39 -3.37 2.24 -3.53
CA TRP A 39 -4.65 1.67 -3.13
C TRP A 39 -5.38 2.51 -2.08
N LEU A 40 -4.64 2.98 -1.06
CA LEU A 40 -5.20 3.82 -0.01
C LEU A 40 -5.83 5.10 -0.59
N MET A 41 -5.13 5.78 -1.51
CA MET A 41 -5.61 6.99 -2.17
C MET A 41 -6.84 6.74 -3.05
N ARG A 42 -7.04 5.51 -3.52
CA ARG A 42 -8.19 5.09 -4.33
C ARG A 42 -9.41 4.68 -3.50
N LEU A 43 -9.31 4.69 -2.17
CA LEU A 43 -10.44 4.32 -1.31
C LEU A 43 -11.59 5.34 -1.41
N PRO A 44 -12.85 4.88 -1.34
CA PRO A 44 -13.99 5.78 -1.28
C PRO A 44 -13.91 6.62 -0.01
N GLY A 45 -13.87 7.94 -0.16
CA GLY A 45 -13.70 8.88 0.96
C GLY A 45 -12.56 9.88 0.77
N GLY A 46 -11.76 9.76 -0.30
CA GLY A 46 -10.71 10.74 -0.63
C GLY A 46 -9.58 10.72 0.40
N VAL A 47 -9.08 9.53 0.73
CA VAL A 47 -8.04 9.34 1.74
C VAL A 47 -6.71 9.91 1.24
N VAL A 48 -6.08 10.75 2.07
CA VAL A 48 -4.75 11.32 1.79
C VAL A 48 -3.75 10.77 2.81
N PRO A 49 -2.82 9.87 2.40
CA PRO A 49 -1.82 9.32 3.31
C PRO A 49 -0.82 10.39 3.78
N LEU A 50 -0.54 10.41 5.08
CA LEU A 50 0.55 11.19 5.66
C LEU A 50 1.80 10.31 5.79
N VAL A 51 2.84 10.62 5.02
CA VAL A 51 4.09 9.84 5.00
C VAL A 51 5.07 10.41 6.03
N GLY A 52 5.24 9.70 7.14
CA GLY A 52 6.14 10.09 8.24
C GLY A 52 7.57 9.59 8.06
N THR A 53 8.28 10.01 7.02
CA THR A 53 9.68 9.60 6.79
C THR A 53 10.59 10.79 6.55
N ALA A 54 11.83 10.71 7.06
CA ALA A 54 12.90 11.66 6.77
C ALA A 54 13.88 11.14 5.69
N ASN A 55 13.66 9.93 5.17
CA ASN A 55 14.48 9.35 4.11
C ASN A 55 13.97 9.88 2.75
N ALA A 56 14.85 10.57 2.01
CA ALA A 56 14.53 11.13 0.69
C ALA A 56 14.11 10.05 -0.34
N GLU A 57 14.68 8.85 -0.27
CA GLU A 57 14.32 7.74 -1.15
C GLU A 57 12.86 7.31 -0.92
N HIS A 58 12.46 7.15 0.35
CA HIS A 58 11.07 6.80 0.70
C HIS A 58 10.08 7.91 0.37
N ILE A 59 10.48 9.19 0.46
CA ILE A 59 9.64 10.31 0.03
C ILE A 59 9.38 10.22 -1.48
N THR A 60 10.43 9.95 -2.25
CA THR A 60 10.36 9.84 -3.72
C THR A 60 9.52 8.63 -4.13
N GLU A 61 9.74 7.49 -3.47
CA GLU A 61 8.96 6.27 -3.65
C GLU A 61 7.47 6.50 -3.35
N ALA A 62 7.15 7.14 -2.23
CA ALA A 62 5.78 7.43 -1.84
C ALA A 62 5.10 8.45 -2.77
N ALA A 63 5.84 9.44 -3.28
CA ALA A 63 5.32 10.39 -4.26
C ALA A 63 4.93 9.69 -5.57
N ALA A 64 5.78 8.78 -6.06
CA ALA A 64 5.51 8.01 -7.27
C ALA A 64 4.28 7.08 -7.16
N ALA A 65 3.83 6.77 -5.94
CA ALA A 65 2.60 6.01 -5.73
C ALA A 65 1.34 6.75 -6.20
N ALA A 66 1.37 8.09 -6.26
CA ALA A 66 0.24 8.90 -6.70
C ALA A 66 -0.04 8.79 -8.20
N ASP A 67 0.97 8.41 -8.98
CA ASP A 67 0.88 8.27 -10.44
C ASP A 67 0.49 6.85 -10.89
N LEU A 68 0.35 5.90 -9.95
CA LEU A 68 -0.03 4.53 -10.25
C LEU A 68 -1.52 4.42 -10.56
N ASP A 69 -1.84 3.94 -11.76
CA ASP A 69 -3.21 3.56 -12.10
C ASP A 69 -3.48 2.11 -11.73
N LEU A 70 -4.46 1.93 -10.86
CA LEU A 70 -4.90 0.63 -10.36
C LEU A 70 -6.17 0.23 -11.08
N ASP A 71 -6.13 -0.91 -11.75
CA ASP A 71 -7.33 -1.51 -12.31
C ASP A 71 -8.26 -1.99 -11.19
N ARG A 72 -9.54 -2.14 -11.52
CA ARG A 72 -10.58 -2.60 -10.61
C ARG A 72 -10.27 -3.98 -10.01
N ASP A 73 -9.70 -4.88 -10.81
CA ASP A 73 -9.33 -6.23 -10.37
C ASP A 73 -8.20 -6.16 -9.32
N ASP A 74 -7.13 -5.42 -9.61
CA ASP A 74 -6.02 -5.20 -8.68
C ASP A 74 -6.50 -4.51 -7.39
N TRP A 75 -7.46 -3.59 -7.50
CA TRP A 75 -8.06 -2.92 -6.34
C TRP A 75 -8.83 -3.89 -5.43
N TYR A 76 -9.60 -4.82 -6.00
CA TYR A 76 -10.30 -5.84 -5.22
C TYR A 76 -9.34 -6.87 -4.64
N GLU A 77 -8.29 -7.23 -5.37
CA GLU A 77 -7.24 -8.12 -4.88
C GLU A 77 -6.56 -7.53 -3.65
N LEU A 78 -6.18 -6.25 -3.70
CA LEU A 78 -5.63 -5.53 -2.56
C LEU A 78 -6.61 -5.45 -1.38
N MET A 79 -7.92 -5.34 -1.64
CA MET A 79 -8.92 -5.43 -0.58
C MET A 79 -8.94 -6.82 0.08
N VAL A 80 -8.82 -7.90 -0.67
CA VAL A 80 -8.75 -9.27 -0.13
C VAL A 80 -7.48 -9.45 0.70
N ILE A 81 -6.33 -9.03 0.16
CA ILE A 81 -5.03 -9.07 0.84
C ILE A 81 -5.09 -8.29 2.16
N GLY A 82 -5.59 -7.05 2.13
CA GLY A 82 -5.69 -6.20 3.32
C GLY A 82 -6.68 -6.72 4.36
N ARG A 83 -7.76 -7.40 3.94
CA ARG A 83 -8.74 -8.01 4.85
C ARG A 83 -8.29 -9.37 5.40
N GLY A 84 -7.36 -10.05 4.75
CA GLY A 84 -6.92 -11.40 5.08
C GLY A 84 -8.01 -12.47 4.97
N ARG A 85 -9.14 -12.17 4.30
CA ARG A 85 -10.27 -13.09 4.08
C ARG A 85 -10.91 -12.85 2.71
N PRO A 86 -11.48 -13.90 2.08
CA PRO A 86 -12.17 -13.76 0.80
C PRO A 86 -13.39 -12.85 0.90
N MET A 87 -13.86 -12.39 -0.25
CA MET A 87 -15.07 -11.60 -0.36
C MET A 87 -16.32 -12.41 0.02
N PRO A 88 -17.34 -11.77 0.63
CA PRO A 88 -18.51 -12.48 1.18
C PRO A 88 -19.45 -13.06 0.12
N TRP A 89 -19.36 -12.63 -1.14
CA TRP A 89 -20.19 -13.11 -2.25
C TRP A 89 -19.70 -14.42 -2.89
N GLY A 90 -18.92 -15.23 -2.17
CA GLY A 90 -18.57 -16.60 -2.58
C GLY A 90 -17.56 -16.70 -3.73
N GLN A 91 -16.88 -15.60 -4.06
CA GLN A 91 -15.76 -15.61 -5.01
C GLN A 91 -14.54 -16.28 -4.38
N GLN A 92 -13.83 -17.11 -5.14
CA GLN A 92 -12.57 -17.72 -4.71
C GLN A 92 -11.57 -16.61 -4.34
N PRO A 93 -10.84 -16.71 -3.21
CA PRO A 93 -9.71 -15.81 -2.97
C PRO A 93 -8.68 -15.93 -4.10
N PHE A 94 -8.08 -14.80 -4.51
CA PHE A 94 -7.08 -14.72 -5.58
C PHE A 94 -7.60 -14.95 -7.01
N ALA A 95 -8.91 -14.90 -7.23
CA ALA A 95 -9.53 -15.07 -8.56
C ALA A 95 -9.36 -13.87 -9.51
N TYR A 96 -8.73 -12.77 -9.07
CA TYR A 96 -8.51 -11.56 -9.88
C TYR A 96 -7.15 -11.53 -10.58
N LEU A 97 -6.39 -12.63 -10.51
CA LEU A 97 -5.29 -12.88 -11.42
C LEU A 97 -5.88 -12.94 -12.84
N LYS A 98 -5.83 -11.81 -13.53
CA LYS A 98 -6.03 -11.77 -14.99
C LYS A 98 -5.22 -12.91 -15.59
N GLU A 99 -5.82 -13.65 -16.52
CA GLU A 99 -5.06 -14.46 -17.47
C GLU A 99 -4.11 -13.49 -18.20
N ARG A 100 -2.87 -13.35 -17.72
CA ARG A 100 -1.79 -12.58 -18.33
C ARG A 100 -0.62 -13.50 -18.64
#